data_AF-A0A166L976-F1
#
_entry.id   AF-A0A166L976-F1
#
_cell.length_a   1.000
_cell.length_b   1.000
_cell.length_c   1.000
_cell.angle_alpha   90.00
_cell.angle_beta   90.00
_cell.angle_gamma   90.00
#
_symmetry.space_group_name_H-M   'P 1'
#
loop_
_entity.id
_entity.type
_entity.pdbx_description
1 polymer ?
#
loop_
_entity_poly.entity_id
_entity_poly.type
_entity_poly.pdbx_seq_one_letter_code
_entity_poly.pdbx_strand_id
1 'polypeptide(L)'
;MRPISGQVLTSLLLVACLCLHTVNAFGLSTLNALTSRIFSSSNSEVAAVDPAVRASFEEFEVLKSEGLLTKSDIALLDKYSYRSGCFGLAVSRCDKHVLNEKAQQRAAVSMAICEIQSASDNIVPAECASFASEHVHEGVSHNECLNALARTDRYWTSYSGYHREITQLCDAYRRSHITELSLDMLQFAMRQQEAALKHANASNAAWREEQLNLMANLSAAQLQALANTQASAQASTAVVQQRAEDEIARAVAIHEHRLADAAQSVIAQVVARLSGLPDELLSEVAVRLGPEVLSPLFARTEVLGDRLGELDGQLTTTTEVRARVSFLAMRLTRCSDRPVNLSRHWRSRISPCHARRTQNISPSRSWPPT
;
A
#
# COMPACT_ATOMS: atom_id res chain seq x y z
N MET A 1 26.63 33.87 -29.52
CA MET A 1 25.43 33.61 -28.69
C MET A 1 24.20 33.94 -29.52
N ARG A 2 23.41 32.94 -29.94
CA ARG A 2 22.18 33.16 -30.72
C ARG A 2 20.99 33.20 -29.75
N PRO A 3 20.07 34.18 -29.88
CA PRO A 3 18.91 34.25 -29.01
C PRO A 3 17.98 33.07 -29.31
N ILE A 4 17.63 32.32 -28.26
CA ILE A 4 16.63 31.26 -28.33
C ILE A 4 15.28 31.95 -28.54
N SER A 5 14.65 31.65 -29.68
CA SER A 5 13.34 32.16 -30.08
C SER A 5 12.28 31.89 -29.00
N GLY A 6 11.59 32.96 -28.57
CA GLY A 6 10.54 32.91 -27.55
C GLY A 6 9.39 31.95 -27.86
N GLN A 7 9.25 31.48 -29.11
CA GLN A 7 8.24 30.49 -29.49
C GLN A 7 8.46 29.10 -28.87
N VAL A 8 9.71 28.74 -28.54
CA VAL A 8 9.99 27.42 -27.94
C VAL A 8 9.57 27.41 -26.47
N LEU A 9 9.73 28.55 -25.77
CA LEU A 9 9.37 28.68 -24.36
C LEU A 9 7.85 28.67 -24.16
N THR A 10 7.10 29.33 -25.05
CA THR A 10 5.63 29.33 -25.00
C THR A 10 5.04 27.96 -25.32
N SER A 11 5.66 27.20 -26.22
CA SER A 11 5.21 25.85 -26.55
C SER A 11 5.43 24.87 -25.39
N LEU A 12 6.57 24.98 -24.69
CA LEU A 12 6.86 24.17 -23.50
C LEU A 12 5.92 24.49 -22.32
N LEU A 13 5.56 25.75 -22.12
CA LEU A 13 4.62 26.16 -21.07
C LEU A 13 3.19 25.67 -21.34
N LEU A 14 2.74 25.67 -22.59
CA LEU A 14 1.42 25.13 -22.96
C LEU A 14 1.32 23.61 -22.74
N VAL A 15 2.37 22.86 -23.09
CA VAL A 15 2.42 21.40 -22.85
C VAL A 15 2.44 21.09 -21.36
N ALA A 16 3.22 21.83 -20.55
CA ALA A 16 3.24 21.65 -19.10
C ALA A 16 1.88 21.95 -18.45
N CYS A 17 1.17 22.99 -18.90
CA CYS A 17 -0.17 23.33 -18.39
C CYS A 17 -1.21 22.25 -18.71
N LEU A 18 -1.18 21.69 -19.93
CA LEU A 18 -2.10 20.63 -20.34
C LEU A 18 -1.84 19.32 -19.56
N CYS A 19 -0.59 19.02 -19.21
CA CYS A 19 -0.26 17.85 -18.38
C CYS A 19 -0.68 18.00 -16.91
N LEU A 20 -0.71 19.22 -16.35
CA LEU A 20 -1.16 19.41 -14.96
C LEU A 20 -2.70 19.36 -14.81
N HIS A 21 -3.47 19.67 -15.85
CA HIS A 21 -4.94 19.62 -15.77
C HIS A 21 -5.52 18.22 -15.90
N THR A 22 -4.85 17.28 -16.60
CA THR A 22 -5.34 15.90 -16.74
C THR A 22 -5.19 15.08 -15.45
N VAL A 23 -4.23 15.42 -14.59
CA VAL A 23 -4.01 14.73 -13.30
C VAL A 23 -5.07 15.10 -12.26
N ASN A 24 -5.60 16.33 -12.28
CA ASN A 24 -6.63 16.76 -11.32
C ASN A 24 -8.06 16.30 -11.67
N ALA A 25 -8.36 16.03 -12.94
CA ALA A 25 -9.71 15.61 -13.35
C ALA A 25 -10.01 14.12 -13.05
N PHE A 26 -8.98 13.27 -13.01
CA PHE A 26 -9.14 11.84 -12.73
C PHE A 26 -9.22 11.50 -11.23
N GLY A 27 -8.71 12.37 -10.35
CA GLY A 27 -8.69 12.13 -8.90
C GLY A 27 -9.98 12.49 -8.15
N LEU A 28 -10.80 13.40 -8.66
CA LEU A 28 -12.00 13.89 -7.96
C LEU A 28 -13.30 13.16 -8.35
N SER A 29 -13.35 12.58 -9.56
CA SER A 29 -14.56 11.90 -10.06
C SER A 29 -14.76 10.51 -9.43
N THR A 30 -13.69 9.84 -8.99
CA THR A 30 -13.76 8.52 -8.32
C THR A 30 -14.09 8.62 -6.84
N LEU A 31 -13.74 9.73 -6.18
CA LEU A 31 -14.05 9.96 -4.76
C LEU A 31 -15.52 10.32 -4.51
N ASN A 32 -16.19 11.02 -5.45
CA ASN A 32 -17.62 11.34 -5.32
C ASN A 32 -18.57 10.16 -5.62
N ALA A 33 -18.12 9.15 -6.38
CA ALA A 33 -18.92 7.96 -6.65
C ALA A 33 -18.94 6.96 -5.47
N LEU A 34 -17.92 7.01 -4.60
CA LEU A 34 -17.82 6.16 -3.40
C LEU A 34 -18.54 6.75 -2.19
N THR A 35 -18.61 8.08 -2.07
CA THR A 35 -19.33 8.75 -0.97
C THR A 35 -20.85 8.77 -1.16
N SER A 36 -21.36 8.78 -2.40
CA SER A 36 -22.81 8.75 -2.65
C SER A 36 -23.47 7.40 -2.36
N ARG A 37 -22.73 6.29 -2.42
CA ARG A 37 -23.25 4.95 -2.07
C ARG A 37 -23.33 4.70 -0.56
N ILE A 38 -22.55 5.42 0.25
CA ILE A 38 -22.54 5.24 1.71
C ILE A 38 -23.60 6.10 2.42
N PHE A 39 -24.09 7.18 1.79
CA PHE A 39 -25.03 8.13 2.43
C PHE A 39 -26.44 8.19 1.83
N SER A 40 -26.81 7.31 0.88
CA SER A 40 -28.17 7.29 0.29
C SER A 40 -29.21 6.44 1.05
N SER A 41 -28.90 5.96 2.26
CA SER A 41 -29.85 5.18 3.08
C SER A 41 -30.14 5.90 4.39
N SER A 42 -30.82 7.04 4.31
CA SER A 42 -31.56 7.62 5.44
C SER A 42 -32.36 8.82 4.93
N ASN A 43 -33.65 8.58 4.69
CA ASN A 43 -34.79 9.46 5.01
C ASN A 43 -35.94 9.23 4.02
N SER A 44 -36.91 8.39 4.41
CA SER A 44 -38.33 8.67 4.20
C SER A 44 -39.16 7.76 5.11
N GLU A 45 -40.16 8.38 5.73
CA GLU A 45 -40.98 7.92 6.84
C GLU A 45 -42.19 7.05 6.41
N VAL A 46 -42.59 6.18 7.34
CA VAL A 46 -43.95 5.65 7.63
C VAL A 46 -44.55 4.51 6.78
N ALA A 47 -44.72 3.39 7.51
CA ALA A 47 -45.74 2.33 7.43
C ALA A 47 -45.73 1.32 6.26
N ALA A 48 -45.04 0.20 6.48
CA ALA A 48 -45.59 -1.16 6.34
C ALA A 48 -44.50 -2.19 6.64
N VAL A 49 -44.86 -3.22 7.41
CA VAL A 49 -44.17 -4.51 7.66
C VAL A 49 -42.69 -4.57 7.25
N ASP A 50 -41.84 -4.60 8.27
CA ASP A 50 -40.37 -4.51 8.22
C ASP A 50 -39.70 -5.45 7.19
N PRO A 51 -39.23 -4.93 6.03
CA PRO A 51 -38.43 -5.68 5.07
C PRO A 51 -36.95 -5.83 5.51
N ALA A 52 -36.52 -5.14 6.57
CA ALA A 52 -35.13 -5.24 7.06
C ALA A 52 -34.81 -6.62 7.64
N VAL A 53 -35.80 -7.30 8.24
CA VAL A 53 -35.65 -8.67 8.76
C VAL A 53 -35.50 -9.70 7.63
N ARG A 54 -36.05 -9.41 6.44
CA ARG A 54 -35.91 -10.29 5.26
C ARG A 54 -34.59 -10.02 4.53
N ALA A 55 -34.16 -8.76 4.45
CA ALA A 55 -32.85 -8.38 3.91
C ALA A 55 -31.69 -8.97 4.73
N SER A 56 -31.82 -9.03 6.07
CA SER A 56 -30.83 -9.69 6.92
C SER A 56 -30.70 -11.20 6.70
N PHE A 57 -31.70 -11.85 6.10
CA PHE A 57 -31.68 -13.30 5.86
C PHE A 57 -30.98 -13.66 4.54
N GLU A 58 -31.12 -12.83 3.49
CA GLU A 58 -30.38 -13.00 2.22
C GLU A 58 -28.89 -12.65 2.39
N GLU A 59 -28.55 -11.65 3.21
CA GLU A 59 -27.16 -11.32 3.55
C GLU A 59 -26.50 -12.42 4.41
N PHE A 60 -27.30 -13.14 5.21
CA PHE A 60 -26.85 -14.30 5.98
C PHE A 60 -26.51 -15.51 5.10
N GLU A 61 -27.24 -15.74 4.00
CA GLU A 61 -26.92 -16.81 3.04
C GLU A 61 -25.65 -16.51 2.23
N VAL A 62 -25.41 -15.24 1.88
CA VAL A 62 -24.16 -14.81 1.24
C VAL A 62 -22.96 -15.03 2.17
N LEU A 63 -23.06 -14.63 3.45
CA LEU A 63 -22.01 -14.86 4.46
C LEU A 63 -21.74 -16.35 4.75
N LYS A 64 -22.76 -17.20 4.64
CA LYS A 64 -22.63 -18.66 4.72
C LYS A 64 -21.87 -19.22 3.50
N SER A 65 -22.07 -18.65 2.31
CA SER A 65 -21.41 -19.08 1.07
C SER A 65 -19.94 -18.67 0.98
N GLU A 66 -19.55 -17.56 1.62
CA GLU A 66 -18.15 -17.09 1.68
C GLU A 66 -17.30 -17.78 2.76
N GLY A 67 -17.85 -18.76 3.48
CA GLY A 67 -17.13 -19.54 4.49
C GLY A 67 -16.81 -18.75 5.78
N LEU A 68 -17.45 -17.60 5.99
CA LEU A 68 -17.25 -16.72 7.14
C LEU A 68 -18.00 -17.18 8.39
N LEU A 69 -19.02 -18.01 8.23
CA LEU A 69 -19.66 -18.74 9.34
C LEU A 69 -19.04 -20.12 9.46
N THR A 70 -18.30 -20.34 10.54
CA THR A 70 -17.76 -21.66 10.85
C THR A 70 -18.89 -22.59 11.32
N LYS A 71 -18.74 -23.91 11.12
CA LYS A 71 -19.67 -24.90 11.70
C LYS A 71 -19.83 -24.73 13.23
N SER A 72 -18.80 -24.23 13.91
CA SER A 72 -18.85 -23.85 15.31
C SER A 72 -19.79 -22.68 15.59
N ASP A 73 -19.92 -21.70 14.70
CA ASP A 73 -20.82 -20.56 14.89
C ASP A 73 -22.28 -20.99 14.78
N ILE A 74 -22.59 -21.90 13.84
CA ILE A 74 -23.93 -22.50 13.72
C ILE A 74 -24.26 -23.34 14.96
N ALA A 75 -23.31 -24.15 15.43
CA ALA A 75 -23.48 -24.92 16.68
C ALA A 75 -23.59 -24.01 17.92
N LEU A 76 -22.98 -22.82 17.88
CA LEU A 76 -23.09 -21.79 18.93
C LEU A 76 -24.53 -21.22 18.94
N LEU A 77 -25.07 -20.85 17.78
CA LEU A 77 -26.46 -20.43 17.59
C LEU A 77 -27.47 -21.50 18.04
N ASP A 78 -27.22 -22.77 17.72
CA ASP A 78 -28.07 -23.88 18.17
C ASP A 78 -28.00 -24.08 19.69
N LYS A 79 -26.81 -23.89 20.27
CA LYS A 79 -26.60 -23.90 21.72
C LYS A 79 -27.24 -22.69 22.43
N TYR A 80 -27.44 -21.58 21.74
CA TYR A 80 -28.09 -20.38 22.28
C TYR A 80 -29.61 -20.48 22.34
N SER A 81 -30.23 -21.18 21.39
CA SER A 81 -31.63 -21.61 21.48
C SER A 81 -31.88 -22.45 22.75
N TYR A 82 -30.86 -23.18 23.21
CA TYR A 82 -30.95 -24.20 24.26
C TYR A 82 -30.63 -23.72 25.69
N ARG A 83 -30.19 -22.48 25.90
CA ARG A 83 -29.78 -22.01 27.24
C ARG A 83 -30.95 -21.48 28.09
N SER A 84 -32.11 -22.09 27.91
CA SER A 84 -33.27 -21.84 28.74
C SER A 84 -33.28 -22.97 29.78
N GLY A 85 -32.89 -22.68 31.03
CA GLY A 85 -33.07 -23.66 32.13
C GLY A 85 -34.54 -24.07 32.26
N CYS A 86 -34.91 -24.90 33.26
CA CYS A 86 -36.31 -25.34 33.41
C CYS A 86 -37.34 -24.20 33.28
N PHE A 87 -37.03 -23.01 33.82
CA PHE A 87 -37.87 -21.81 33.68
C PHE A 87 -38.00 -21.28 32.24
N GLY A 88 -36.95 -21.34 31.43
CA GLY A 88 -37.05 -20.94 30.04
C GLY A 88 -37.94 -21.87 29.20
N LEU A 89 -37.93 -23.17 29.52
CA LEU A 89 -38.86 -24.15 28.94
C LEU A 89 -40.30 -23.95 29.42
N ALA A 90 -40.47 -23.49 30.66
CA ALA A 90 -41.78 -23.10 31.17
C ALA A 90 -42.29 -21.82 30.50
N VAL A 91 -41.39 -20.87 30.19
CA VAL A 91 -41.70 -19.60 29.52
C VAL A 91 -41.98 -19.78 28.03
N SER A 92 -41.31 -20.71 27.32
CA SER A 92 -41.62 -20.97 25.91
C SER A 92 -43.07 -21.42 25.69
N ARG A 93 -43.73 -21.91 26.75
CA ARG A 93 -45.16 -22.27 26.77
C ARG A 93 -46.10 -21.08 26.96
N CYS A 94 -45.56 -19.88 27.17
CA CYS A 94 -46.32 -18.64 27.27
C CYS A 94 -46.74 -18.06 25.90
N ASP A 95 -46.79 -18.86 24.85
CA ASP A 95 -46.84 -18.35 23.49
C ASP A 95 -48.21 -17.71 23.17
N LYS A 96 -48.16 -16.43 22.74
CA LYS A 96 -49.24 -15.49 22.37
C LYS A 96 -49.84 -14.65 23.51
N HIS A 97 -50.14 -13.39 23.15
CA HIS A 97 -50.59 -12.27 23.98
C HIS A 97 -51.89 -12.48 24.80
N VAL A 98 -52.54 -13.64 24.71
CA VAL A 98 -53.69 -14.01 25.53
C VAL A 98 -53.56 -15.49 25.87
N LEU A 99 -53.10 -15.80 27.08
CA LEU A 99 -53.10 -17.17 27.56
C LEU A 99 -54.55 -17.61 27.79
N ASN A 100 -54.99 -18.61 27.03
CA ASN A 100 -56.18 -19.36 27.40
C ASN A 100 -55.99 -19.93 28.81
N GLU A 101 -57.05 -20.08 29.60
CA GLU A 101 -56.97 -20.59 30.98
C GLU A 101 -56.19 -21.91 31.08
N LYS A 102 -56.35 -22.82 30.10
CA LYS A 102 -55.58 -24.07 30.03
C LYS A 102 -54.09 -23.88 29.73
N ALA A 103 -53.72 -22.86 28.97
CA ALA A 103 -52.32 -22.51 28.71
C ALA A 103 -51.71 -21.85 29.95
N GLN A 104 -52.48 -20.96 30.60
CA GLN A 104 -52.14 -20.34 31.88
C GLN A 104 -51.82 -21.39 32.95
N GLN A 105 -52.70 -22.37 33.13
CA GLN A 105 -52.51 -23.47 34.08
C GLN A 105 -51.29 -24.33 33.75
N ARG A 106 -51.09 -24.68 32.47
CA ARG A 106 -49.91 -25.46 32.04
C ARG A 106 -48.60 -24.72 32.27
N ALA A 107 -48.54 -23.42 31.98
CA ALA A 107 -47.36 -22.60 32.22
C ALA A 107 -47.08 -22.47 33.72
N ALA A 108 -48.11 -22.23 34.54
CA ALA A 108 -47.98 -22.16 36.00
C ALA A 108 -47.53 -23.50 36.61
N VAL A 109 -48.07 -24.63 36.16
CA VAL A 109 -47.60 -25.96 36.55
C VAL A 109 -46.12 -26.14 36.19
N SER A 110 -45.74 -25.79 34.96
CA SER A 110 -44.36 -25.91 34.49
C SER A 110 -43.40 -25.10 35.37
N MET A 111 -43.72 -23.84 35.68
CA MET A 111 -42.91 -23.00 36.56
C MET A 111 -42.83 -23.56 37.99
N ALA A 112 -43.93 -24.05 38.55
CA ALA A 112 -43.94 -24.66 39.87
C ALA A 112 -43.08 -25.93 39.93
N ILE A 113 -43.13 -26.80 38.90
CA ILE A 113 -42.26 -27.97 38.81
C ILE A 113 -40.80 -27.56 38.76
N CYS A 114 -40.46 -26.52 37.99
CA CYS A 114 -39.09 -25.99 37.94
C CYS A 114 -38.60 -25.48 39.29
N GLU A 115 -39.44 -24.78 40.03
CA GLU A 115 -39.12 -24.33 41.40
C GLU A 115 -38.87 -25.55 42.32
N ILE A 116 -39.77 -26.55 42.28
CA ILE A 116 -39.66 -27.77 43.09
C ILE A 116 -38.36 -28.51 42.77
N GLN A 117 -38.01 -28.65 41.49
CA GLN A 117 -36.76 -29.29 41.06
C GLN A 117 -35.52 -28.53 41.49
N SER A 118 -35.58 -27.19 41.52
CA SER A 118 -34.45 -26.37 41.94
C SER A 118 -34.19 -26.46 43.45
N ALA A 119 -35.18 -26.88 44.25
CA ALA A 119 -35.02 -27.15 45.66
C ALA A 119 -34.41 -28.55 45.84
N SER A 120 -33.19 -28.61 46.39
CA SER A 120 -32.32 -29.81 46.42
C SER A 120 -32.92 -31.09 46.99
N ASP A 121 -33.98 -30.99 47.80
CA ASP A 121 -34.50 -32.10 48.61
C ASP A 121 -35.90 -32.56 48.18
N ASN A 122 -36.47 -31.99 47.11
CA ASN A 122 -37.85 -32.28 46.71
C ASN A 122 -37.91 -33.22 45.51
N ILE A 123 -38.68 -34.29 45.65
CA ILE A 123 -38.99 -35.21 44.55
C ILE A 123 -40.24 -34.68 43.82
N VAL A 124 -40.11 -34.46 42.51
CA VAL A 124 -41.24 -34.12 41.64
C VAL A 124 -42.22 -35.30 41.58
N PRO A 125 -43.53 -35.08 41.76
CA PRO A 125 -44.52 -36.13 41.60
C PRO A 125 -44.40 -36.81 40.23
N ALA A 126 -44.50 -38.14 40.18
CA ALA A 126 -44.36 -38.89 38.93
C ALA A 126 -45.41 -38.48 37.88
N GLU A 127 -46.60 -38.08 38.35
CA GLU A 127 -47.69 -37.54 37.52
C GLU A 127 -47.32 -36.22 36.83
N CYS A 128 -46.30 -35.52 37.33
CA CYS A 128 -45.79 -34.25 36.80
C CYS A 128 -44.50 -34.41 35.97
N ALA A 129 -44.00 -35.64 35.77
CA ALA A 129 -42.73 -35.89 35.08
C ALA A 129 -42.72 -35.39 33.63
N SER A 130 -43.88 -35.35 32.97
CA SER A 130 -44.02 -34.78 31.62
C SER A 130 -43.67 -33.29 31.62
N PHE A 131 -44.13 -32.52 32.61
CA PHE A 131 -43.91 -31.08 32.71
C PHE A 131 -42.46 -30.69 33.00
N ALA A 132 -41.70 -31.59 33.62
CA ALA A 132 -40.27 -31.49 33.84
C ALA A 132 -39.45 -31.64 32.55
N SER A 133 -40.01 -32.30 31.53
CA SER A 133 -39.32 -32.54 30.26
C SER A 133 -39.54 -31.38 29.26
N GLU A 134 -38.57 -31.22 28.37
CA GLU A 134 -38.61 -30.25 27.26
C GLU A 134 -39.71 -30.59 26.24
N HIS A 135 -40.01 -31.87 26.04
CA HIS A 135 -40.94 -32.36 25.01
C HIS A 135 -42.36 -32.62 25.54
N VAL A 136 -42.99 -31.62 26.16
CA VAL A 136 -44.42 -31.74 26.49
C VAL A 136 -45.25 -31.67 25.22
N HIS A 137 -45.87 -32.79 24.86
CA HIS A 137 -46.83 -32.82 23.77
C HIS A 137 -48.08 -31.99 24.12
N GLU A 138 -48.52 -31.16 23.18
CA GLU A 138 -49.82 -30.49 23.25
C GLU A 138 -50.93 -31.56 23.31
N GLY A 139 -51.41 -31.85 24.52
CA GLY A 139 -52.43 -32.90 24.74
C GLY A 139 -52.29 -33.63 26.07
N VAL A 140 -51.17 -33.50 26.78
CA VAL A 140 -51.03 -34.06 28.12
C VAL A 140 -52.01 -33.37 29.07
N SER A 141 -52.84 -34.17 29.75
CA SER A 141 -53.75 -33.71 30.79
C SER A 141 -52.97 -33.14 31.96
N HIS A 142 -53.11 -31.84 32.23
CA HIS A 142 -52.48 -31.17 33.38
C HIS A 142 -53.22 -31.44 34.69
N ASN A 143 -54.45 -31.96 34.63
CA ASN A 143 -55.29 -32.20 35.80
C ASN A 143 -54.69 -33.23 36.76
N GLU A 144 -54.03 -34.27 36.26
CA GLU A 144 -53.40 -35.31 37.09
C GLU A 144 -52.24 -34.74 37.90
N CYS A 145 -51.39 -33.95 37.25
CA CYS A 145 -50.29 -33.24 37.91
C CYS A 145 -50.83 -32.18 38.90
N LEU A 146 -51.87 -31.43 38.55
CA LEU A 146 -52.50 -30.47 39.46
C LEU A 146 -53.05 -31.14 40.72
N ASN A 147 -53.72 -32.28 40.57
CA ASN A 147 -54.21 -33.05 41.71
C ASN A 147 -53.04 -33.56 42.59
N ALA A 148 -51.91 -33.94 41.99
CA ALA A 148 -50.71 -34.32 42.73
C ALA A 148 -50.10 -33.14 43.49
N LEU A 149 -50.02 -31.96 42.87
CA LEU A 149 -49.54 -30.72 43.51
C LEU A 149 -50.45 -30.30 44.67
N ALA A 150 -51.77 -30.45 44.52
CA ALA A 150 -52.75 -30.13 45.56
C ALA A 150 -52.65 -31.02 46.81
N ARG A 151 -52.01 -32.19 46.74
CA ARG A 151 -51.79 -33.06 47.91
C ARG A 151 -50.73 -32.52 48.88
N THR A 152 -49.91 -31.57 48.45
CA THR A 152 -48.81 -31.01 49.25
C THR A 152 -48.95 -29.49 49.31
N ASP A 153 -49.22 -28.95 50.50
CA ASP A 153 -49.47 -27.50 50.70
C ASP A 153 -48.36 -26.63 50.10
N ARG A 154 -47.09 -27.02 50.30
CA ARG A 154 -45.94 -26.31 49.75
C ARG A 154 -45.97 -26.21 48.23
N TYR A 155 -46.34 -27.30 47.54
CA TYR A 155 -46.39 -27.32 46.08
C TYR A 155 -47.60 -26.56 45.55
N TRP A 156 -48.73 -26.65 46.26
CA TRP A 156 -49.92 -25.88 45.97
C TRP A 156 -49.69 -24.38 46.11
N THR A 157 -48.95 -23.93 47.13
CA THR A 157 -48.58 -22.52 47.29
C THR A 157 -47.73 -22.01 46.12
N SER A 158 -46.72 -22.77 45.68
CA SER A 158 -45.91 -22.42 44.51
C SER A 158 -46.76 -22.31 43.25
N TYR A 159 -47.58 -23.33 42.96
CA TYR A 159 -48.47 -23.33 41.80
C TYR A 159 -49.44 -22.14 41.81
N SER A 160 -50.14 -21.91 42.93
CA SER A 160 -51.16 -20.86 43.02
C SER A 160 -50.56 -19.45 42.94
N GLY A 161 -49.34 -19.26 43.44
CA GLY A 161 -48.56 -18.03 43.23
C GLY A 161 -48.29 -17.80 41.74
N TYR A 162 -47.67 -18.78 41.08
CA TYR A 162 -47.40 -18.68 39.64
C TYR A 162 -48.68 -18.49 38.83
N HIS A 163 -49.76 -19.23 39.11
CA HIS A 163 -51.01 -19.11 38.34
C HIS A 163 -51.60 -17.69 38.36
N ARG A 164 -51.49 -16.97 39.48
CA ARG A 164 -51.96 -15.57 39.61
C ARG A 164 -51.09 -14.59 38.83
N GLU A 165 -49.78 -14.81 38.83
CA GLU A 165 -48.79 -13.87 38.28
C GLU A 165 -48.29 -14.24 36.88
N ILE A 166 -48.68 -15.40 36.35
CA ILE A 166 -48.10 -16.00 35.15
C ILE A 166 -48.14 -15.08 33.94
N THR A 167 -49.20 -14.29 33.74
CA THR A 167 -49.26 -13.33 32.63
C THR A 167 -48.15 -12.28 32.73
N GLN A 168 -47.93 -11.72 33.93
CA GLN A 168 -46.87 -10.73 34.16
C GLN A 168 -45.48 -11.37 34.04
N LEU A 169 -45.32 -12.58 34.59
CA LEU A 169 -44.06 -13.32 34.51
C LEU A 169 -43.73 -13.68 33.06
N CYS A 170 -44.68 -14.22 32.30
CA CYS A 170 -44.51 -14.53 30.89
C CYS A 170 -44.09 -13.29 30.08
N ASP A 171 -44.72 -12.14 30.30
CA ASP A 171 -44.35 -10.88 29.63
C ASP A 171 -42.94 -10.41 30.02
N ALA A 172 -42.60 -10.49 31.31
CA ALA A 172 -41.28 -10.10 31.80
C ALA A 172 -40.17 -11.00 31.24
N TYR A 173 -40.35 -12.33 31.31
CA TYR A 173 -39.40 -13.29 30.76
C TYR A 173 -39.26 -13.17 29.25
N ARG A 174 -40.36 -12.93 28.51
CA ARG A 174 -40.30 -12.70 27.07
C ARG A 174 -39.44 -11.49 26.73
N ARG A 175 -39.62 -10.37 27.44
CA ARG A 175 -38.80 -9.16 27.24
C ARG A 175 -37.33 -9.41 27.59
N SER A 176 -37.07 -10.12 28.67
CA SER A 176 -35.71 -10.51 29.07
C SER A 176 -35.05 -11.37 28.00
N HIS A 177 -35.74 -12.40 27.51
CA HIS A 177 -35.24 -13.31 26.48
C HIS A 177 -34.95 -12.58 25.16
N ILE A 178 -35.85 -11.69 24.72
CA ILE A 178 -35.62 -10.86 23.52
C ILE A 178 -34.40 -9.96 23.73
N THR A 179 -34.24 -9.39 24.92
CA THR A 179 -33.09 -8.52 25.24
C THR A 179 -31.79 -9.32 25.20
N GLU A 180 -31.71 -10.48 25.85
CA GLU A 180 -30.54 -11.35 25.81
C GLU A 180 -30.21 -11.79 24.38
N LEU A 181 -31.21 -12.26 23.63
CA LEU A 181 -31.02 -12.65 22.23
C LEU A 181 -30.48 -11.49 21.39
N SER A 182 -31.02 -10.28 21.58
CA SER A 182 -30.56 -9.10 20.84
C SER A 182 -29.11 -8.72 21.20
N LEU A 183 -28.71 -8.81 22.47
CA LEU A 183 -27.33 -8.57 22.90
C LEU A 183 -26.38 -9.61 22.33
N ASP A 184 -26.77 -10.87 22.28
CA ASP A 184 -25.96 -11.94 21.72
C ASP A 184 -25.83 -11.80 20.19
N MET A 185 -26.92 -11.47 19.48
CA MET A 185 -26.88 -11.17 18.05
C MET A 185 -25.95 -9.98 17.75
N LEU A 186 -25.98 -8.93 18.58
CA LEU A 186 -25.07 -7.79 18.46
C LEU A 186 -23.61 -8.20 18.70
N GLN A 187 -23.33 -9.01 19.72
CA GLN A 187 -21.97 -9.52 19.96
C GLN A 187 -21.48 -10.37 18.78
N PHE A 188 -22.34 -11.21 18.22
CA PHE A 188 -22.02 -12.00 17.04
C PHE A 188 -21.69 -11.10 15.84
N ALA A 189 -22.55 -10.12 15.55
CA ALA A 189 -22.33 -9.16 14.47
C ALA A 189 -21.02 -8.36 14.66
N MET A 190 -20.72 -7.93 15.89
CA MET A 190 -19.46 -7.23 16.19
C MET A 190 -18.22 -8.11 15.93
N ARG A 191 -18.26 -9.40 16.32
CA ARG A 191 -17.16 -10.34 16.03
C ARG A 191 -16.97 -10.54 14.54
N GLN A 192 -18.05 -10.64 13.78
CA GLN A 192 -17.98 -10.74 12.32
C GLN A 192 -17.39 -9.49 11.68
N GLN A 193 -17.80 -8.30 12.12
CA GLN A 193 -17.23 -7.05 11.63
C GLN A 193 -15.73 -6.95 11.94
N GLU A 194 -15.31 -7.34 13.14
CA GLU A 194 -13.89 -7.37 13.50
C GLU A 194 -13.09 -8.32 12.59
N ALA A 195 -13.62 -9.53 12.34
CA ALA A 195 -12.99 -10.51 11.45
C ALA A 195 -12.87 -9.97 10.01
N ALA A 196 -13.95 -9.37 9.48
CA ALA A 196 -13.96 -8.76 8.16
C ALA A 196 -12.95 -7.61 8.04
N LEU A 197 -12.87 -6.74 9.04
CA LEU A 197 -11.89 -5.65 9.08
C LEU A 197 -10.45 -6.17 9.14
N LYS A 198 -10.18 -7.23 9.91
CA LYS A 198 -8.85 -7.86 9.94
C LYS A 198 -8.47 -8.43 8.57
N HIS A 199 -9.40 -9.10 7.90
CA HIS A 199 -9.18 -9.64 6.56
C HIS A 199 -8.91 -8.52 5.53
N ALA A 200 -9.73 -7.46 5.54
CA ALA A 200 -9.53 -6.30 4.67
C ALA A 200 -8.19 -5.60 4.94
N ASN A 201 -7.76 -5.48 6.20
CA ASN A 201 -6.47 -4.89 6.54
C ASN A 201 -5.30 -5.76 6.06
N ALA A 202 -5.38 -7.09 6.22
CA ALA A 202 -4.37 -8.01 5.71
C ALA A 202 -4.26 -7.94 4.17
N SER A 203 -5.40 -7.90 3.47
CA SER A 203 -5.44 -7.73 2.01
C SER A 203 -4.83 -6.39 1.58
N ASN A 204 -5.17 -5.30 2.27
CA ASN A 204 -4.57 -3.99 2.01
C ASN A 204 -3.06 -3.95 2.29
N ALA A 205 -2.57 -4.68 3.29
CA ALA A 205 -1.15 -4.80 3.57
C ALA A 205 -0.43 -5.53 2.43
N ALA A 206 -0.96 -6.66 1.97
CA ALA A 206 -0.42 -7.39 0.83
C ALA A 206 -0.39 -6.54 -0.45
N TRP A 207 -1.47 -5.79 -0.72
CA TRP A 207 -1.52 -4.88 -1.87
C TRP A 207 -0.48 -3.76 -1.77
N ARG A 208 -0.24 -3.19 -0.58
CA ARG A 208 0.82 -2.18 -0.39
C ARG A 208 2.21 -2.75 -0.66
N GLU A 209 2.47 -3.98 -0.25
CA GLU A 209 3.75 -4.65 -0.55
C GLU A 209 3.93 -4.87 -2.05
N GLU A 210 2.88 -5.28 -2.76
CA GLU A 210 2.89 -5.41 -4.21
C GLU A 210 3.16 -4.08 -4.92
N GLN A 211 2.49 -3.00 -4.50
CA GLN A 211 2.73 -1.66 -5.04
C GLN A 211 4.18 -1.20 -4.83
N LEU A 212 4.74 -1.44 -3.64
CA LEU A 212 6.14 -1.10 -3.36
C LEU A 212 7.11 -1.90 -4.22
N ASN A 213 6.85 -3.19 -4.42
CA ASN A 213 7.66 -4.03 -5.31
C ASN A 213 7.59 -3.55 -6.76
N LEU A 214 6.40 -3.16 -7.23
CA LEU A 214 6.21 -2.63 -8.57
C LEU A 214 6.95 -1.30 -8.75
N MET A 215 6.85 -0.38 -7.79
CA MET A 215 7.61 0.86 -7.80
C MET A 215 9.13 0.63 -7.78
N ALA A 216 9.61 -0.32 -6.96
CA ALA A 216 11.02 -0.68 -6.90
C ALA A 216 11.52 -1.21 -8.25
N ASN A 217 10.77 -2.14 -8.87
CA ASN A 217 11.11 -2.71 -10.18
C ASN A 217 11.11 -1.64 -11.29
N LEU A 218 10.11 -0.74 -11.29
CA LEU A 218 10.03 0.35 -12.26
C LEU A 218 11.20 1.33 -12.09
N SER A 219 11.58 1.67 -10.85
CA SER A 219 12.73 2.53 -10.58
C SER A 219 14.05 1.90 -11.00
N ALA A 220 14.23 0.59 -10.79
CA ALA A 220 15.41 -0.14 -11.24
C ALA A 220 15.50 -0.18 -12.77
N ALA A 221 14.38 -0.42 -13.46
CA ALA A 221 14.32 -0.38 -14.91
C ALA A 221 14.64 1.02 -15.48
N GLN A 222 14.17 2.09 -14.83
CA GLN A 222 14.50 3.46 -15.21
C GLN A 222 15.99 3.76 -15.04
N LEU A 223 16.61 3.35 -13.93
CA LEU A 223 18.05 3.50 -13.73
C LEU A 223 18.87 2.74 -14.77
N GLN A 224 18.43 1.53 -15.13
CA GLN A 224 19.09 0.75 -16.18
C GLN A 224 18.95 1.40 -17.57
N ALA A 225 17.77 1.95 -17.89
CA ALA A 225 17.56 2.71 -19.13
C ALA A 225 18.49 3.95 -19.18
N LEU A 226 18.60 4.70 -18.08
CA LEU A 226 19.52 5.84 -18.00
C LEU A 226 20.98 5.41 -18.20
N ALA A 227 21.41 4.34 -17.54
CA ALA A 227 22.76 3.79 -17.72
C ALA A 227 23.04 3.40 -19.18
N ASN A 228 22.08 2.76 -19.85
CA ASN A 228 22.19 2.39 -21.27
C ASN A 228 22.25 3.62 -22.18
N THR A 229 21.44 4.65 -21.92
CA THR A 229 21.50 5.91 -22.70
C THR A 229 22.83 6.64 -22.51
N GLN A 230 23.38 6.63 -21.30
CA GLN A 230 24.69 7.22 -21.02
C GLN A 230 25.80 6.43 -21.72
N ALA A 231 25.77 5.11 -21.69
CA ALA A 231 26.74 4.27 -22.41
C ALA A 231 26.68 4.50 -23.93
N SER A 232 25.47 4.61 -24.50
CA SER A 232 25.27 4.93 -25.92
C SER A 232 25.78 6.32 -26.28
N ALA A 233 25.54 7.33 -25.42
CA ALA A 233 26.07 8.68 -25.62
C ALA A 233 27.60 8.72 -25.53
N GLN A 234 28.21 7.99 -24.60
CA GLN A 234 29.67 7.90 -24.52
C GLN A 234 30.26 7.22 -25.75
N ALA A 235 29.64 6.12 -26.22
CA ALA A 235 30.06 5.45 -27.44
C ALA A 235 29.96 6.37 -28.68
N SER A 236 28.89 7.16 -28.81
CA SER A 236 28.75 8.10 -29.94
C SER A 236 29.77 9.24 -29.88
N THR A 237 30.07 9.77 -28.69
CA THR A 237 31.13 10.79 -28.53
C THR A 237 32.52 10.25 -28.89
N ALA A 238 32.82 9.00 -28.54
CA ALA A 238 34.08 8.36 -28.91
C ALA A 238 34.22 8.22 -30.43
N VAL A 239 33.14 7.83 -31.13
CA VAL A 239 33.13 7.73 -32.60
C VAL A 239 33.31 9.11 -33.27
N VAL A 240 32.60 10.14 -32.79
CA VAL A 240 32.75 11.51 -33.32
C VAL A 240 34.17 12.02 -33.11
N GLN A 241 34.75 11.75 -31.95
CA GLN A 241 36.11 12.15 -31.64
C GLN A 241 37.14 11.44 -32.52
N GLN A 242 37.01 10.13 -32.68
CA GLN A 242 37.88 9.37 -33.58
C GLN A 242 37.78 9.90 -35.02
N ARG A 243 36.58 10.21 -35.50
CA ARG A 243 36.38 10.79 -36.83
C ARG A 243 37.03 12.17 -36.97
N ALA A 244 36.95 13.00 -35.93
CA ALA A 244 37.60 14.31 -35.92
C ALA A 244 39.13 14.15 -35.95
N GLU A 245 39.70 13.23 -35.16
CA GLU A 245 41.14 12.92 -35.16
C GLU A 245 41.59 12.40 -36.54
N ASP A 246 40.82 11.52 -37.18
CA ASP A 246 41.09 11.00 -38.54
C ASP A 246 41.00 12.08 -39.63
N GLU A 247 40.07 13.02 -39.51
CA GLU A 247 39.94 14.15 -40.45
C GLU A 247 41.08 15.16 -40.28
N ILE A 248 41.50 15.43 -39.03
CA ILE A 248 42.69 16.26 -38.74
C ILE A 248 43.95 15.59 -39.30
N ALA A 249 44.17 14.31 -39.02
CA ALA A 249 45.34 13.59 -39.53
C ALA A 249 45.40 13.59 -41.06
N ARG A 250 44.26 13.40 -41.73
CA ARG A 250 44.17 13.51 -43.20
C ARG A 250 44.47 14.92 -43.70
N ALA A 251 43.94 15.96 -43.04
CA ALA A 251 44.21 17.34 -43.43
C ALA A 251 45.69 17.69 -43.27
N VAL A 252 46.33 17.24 -42.18
CA VAL A 252 47.77 17.43 -41.94
C VAL A 252 48.60 16.75 -43.03
N ALA A 253 48.32 15.48 -43.36
CA ALA A 253 49.03 14.76 -44.41
C ALA A 253 48.91 15.44 -45.79
N ILE A 254 47.72 15.96 -46.13
CA ILE A 254 47.51 16.73 -47.36
C ILE A 254 48.33 18.03 -47.36
N HIS A 255 48.40 18.72 -46.22
CA HIS A 255 49.19 19.94 -46.09
C HIS A 255 50.69 19.68 -46.18
N GLU A 256 51.19 18.62 -45.53
CA GLU A 256 52.58 18.19 -45.65
C GLU A 256 52.96 17.89 -47.10
N HIS A 257 52.12 17.16 -47.82
CA HIS A 257 52.36 16.86 -49.23
C HIS A 257 52.39 18.13 -50.09
N ARG A 258 51.44 19.05 -49.90
CA ARG A 258 51.41 20.35 -50.60
C ARG A 258 52.63 21.22 -50.27
N LEU A 259 53.10 21.20 -49.03
CA LEU A 259 54.31 21.91 -48.60
C LEU A 259 55.55 21.32 -49.27
N ALA A 260 55.66 19.99 -49.34
CA ALA A 260 56.74 19.30 -50.03
C ALA A 260 56.75 19.62 -51.54
N ASP A 261 55.61 19.54 -52.21
CA ASP A 261 55.49 19.88 -53.64
C ASP A 261 55.84 21.35 -53.92
N ALA A 262 55.37 22.27 -53.08
CA ALA A 262 55.69 23.69 -53.19
C ALA A 262 57.19 23.94 -52.96
N ALA A 263 57.81 23.30 -51.98
CA ALA A 263 59.25 23.39 -51.74
C ALA A 263 60.05 22.86 -52.93
N GLN A 264 59.66 21.71 -53.49
CA GLN A 264 60.32 21.10 -54.64
C GLN A 264 60.21 21.96 -55.90
N SER A 265 59.06 22.59 -56.12
CA SER A 265 58.81 23.58 -57.16
C SER A 265 59.75 24.79 -57.07
N VAL A 266 59.89 25.36 -55.86
CA VAL A 266 60.79 26.49 -55.62
C VAL A 266 62.25 26.08 -55.84
N ILE A 267 62.66 24.92 -55.33
CA ILE A 267 64.01 24.37 -55.58
C ILE A 267 64.25 24.21 -57.08
N ALA A 268 63.32 23.61 -57.82
CA ALA A 268 63.45 23.42 -59.26
C ALA A 268 63.56 24.76 -60.02
N GLN A 269 62.78 25.77 -59.65
CA GLN A 269 62.89 27.12 -60.24
C GLN A 269 64.24 27.76 -59.95
N VAL A 270 64.74 27.65 -58.72
CA VAL A 270 66.05 28.19 -58.32
C VAL A 270 67.18 27.48 -59.08
N VAL A 271 67.16 26.15 -59.14
CA VAL A 271 68.13 25.34 -59.88
C VAL A 271 68.12 25.68 -61.37
N ALA A 272 66.94 25.79 -61.99
CA ALA A 272 66.82 26.15 -63.40
C ALA A 272 67.39 27.54 -63.70
N ARG A 273 67.16 28.53 -62.82
CA ARG A 273 67.76 29.86 -62.94
C ARG A 273 69.27 29.84 -62.76
N LEU A 274 69.77 29.06 -61.80
CA LEU A 274 71.21 28.92 -61.55
C LEU A 274 71.94 28.24 -62.71
N SER A 275 71.34 27.23 -63.35
CA SER A 275 71.92 26.52 -64.50
C SER A 275 72.05 27.37 -65.77
N GLY A 276 71.37 28.53 -65.84
CA GLY A 276 71.45 29.45 -66.98
C GLY A 276 72.54 30.53 -66.86
N LEU A 277 73.27 30.57 -65.74
CA LEU A 277 74.34 31.55 -65.50
C LEU A 277 75.70 31.01 -65.98
N PRO A 278 76.54 31.83 -66.63
CA PRO A 278 77.90 31.45 -66.99
C PRO A 278 78.78 31.23 -65.74
N ASP A 279 79.72 30.27 -65.80
CA ASP A 279 80.48 29.75 -64.65
C ASP A 279 81.21 30.82 -63.81
N GLU A 280 81.62 31.94 -64.40
CA GLU A 280 82.25 33.05 -63.68
C GLU A 280 81.29 33.71 -62.67
N LEU A 281 80.00 33.83 -63.01
CA LEU A 281 78.98 34.41 -62.12
C LEU A 281 78.45 33.40 -61.08
N LEU A 282 78.52 32.09 -61.35
CA LEU A 282 78.13 31.06 -60.39
C LEU A 282 78.99 31.11 -59.12
N SER A 283 80.28 31.43 -59.24
CA SER A 283 81.19 31.57 -58.10
C SER A 283 80.84 32.76 -57.20
N GLU A 284 80.48 33.91 -57.80
CA GLU A 284 80.11 35.12 -57.04
C GLU A 284 78.70 35.02 -56.44
N VAL A 285 77.78 34.39 -57.16
CA VAL A 285 76.42 34.09 -56.69
C VAL A 285 76.44 33.10 -55.54
N ALA A 286 77.28 32.06 -55.55
CA ALA A 286 77.43 31.13 -54.42
C ALA A 286 77.97 31.82 -53.16
N VAL A 287 78.92 32.74 -53.31
CA VAL A 287 79.48 33.52 -52.18
C VAL A 287 78.46 34.50 -51.61
N ARG A 288 77.62 35.13 -52.45
CA ARG A 288 76.59 36.09 -51.99
C ARG A 288 75.29 35.45 -51.49
N LEU A 289 74.83 34.34 -52.06
CA LEU A 289 73.61 33.66 -51.59
C LEU A 289 73.81 32.98 -50.23
N GLY A 290 75.04 32.61 -49.88
CA GLY A 290 75.38 31.91 -48.65
C GLY A 290 74.83 32.58 -47.38
N PRO A 291 75.22 33.83 -47.07
CA PRO A 291 74.77 34.48 -45.83
C PRO A 291 73.49 35.32 -45.99
N GLU A 292 73.23 35.95 -47.15
CA GLU A 292 72.10 36.89 -47.24
C GLU A 292 70.76 36.25 -47.56
N VAL A 293 70.74 35.11 -48.26
CA VAL A 293 69.48 34.48 -48.70
C VAL A 293 69.14 33.25 -47.86
N LEU A 294 70.14 32.42 -47.54
CA LEU A 294 69.88 31.20 -46.75
C LEU A 294 69.61 31.50 -45.27
N SER A 295 70.31 32.46 -44.66
CA SER A 295 70.10 32.80 -43.24
C SER A 295 68.67 33.27 -42.91
N PRO A 296 68.02 34.19 -43.66
CA PRO A 296 66.64 34.57 -43.37
C PRO A 296 65.64 33.43 -43.68
N LEU A 297 65.94 32.54 -44.62
CA LEU A 297 65.13 31.34 -44.87
C LEU A 297 65.20 30.36 -43.69
N PHE A 298 66.40 30.06 -43.19
CA PHE A 298 66.59 29.20 -42.02
C PHE A 298 65.97 29.79 -40.76
N ALA A 299 66.11 31.11 -40.53
CA ALA A 299 65.45 31.79 -39.42
C ALA A 299 63.92 31.70 -39.51
N ARG A 300 63.35 31.77 -40.73
CA ARG A 300 61.90 31.66 -40.91
C ARG A 300 61.39 30.22 -40.73
N THR A 301 62.20 29.21 -41.06
CA THR A 301 61.89 27.81 -40.76
C THR A 301 62.00 27.48 -39.27
N GLU A 302 62.93 28.12 -38.55
CA GLU A 302 63.06 27.97 -37.10
C GLU A 302 61.85 28.54 -36.36
N VAL A 303 61.40 29.75 -36.74
CA VAL A 303 60.16 30.35 -36.18
C VAL A 303 58.91 29.50 -36.45
N LEU A 304 58.85 28.81 -37.59
CA LEU A 304 57.77 27.86 -37.90
C LEU A 304 57.88 26.60 -37.04
N GLY A 305 59.10 26.10 -36.80
CA GLY A 305 59.37 24.98 -35.88
C GLY A 305 58.96 25.30 -34.45
N ASP A 306 59.31 26.48 -33.94
CA ASP A 306 58.94 26.93 -32.60
C ASP A 306 57.42 27.06 -32.43
N ARG A 307 56.73 27.61 -33.44
CA ARG A 307 55.26 27.70 -33.43
C ARG A 307 54.57 26.35 -33.51
N LEU A 308 55.15 25.39 -34.23
CA LEU A 308 54.66 24.00 -34.23
C LEU A 308 54.87 23.33 -32.88
N GLY A 309 56.01 23.56 -32.23
CA GLY A 309 56.28 23.09 -30.87
C GLY A 309 55.34 23.70 -29.83
N GLU A 310 55.00 24.99 -29.95
CA GLU A 310 54.03 25.66 -29.08
C GLU A 310 52.60 25.11 -29.27
N LEU A 311 52.21 24.81 -30.52
CA LEU A 311 50.94 24.14 -30.84
C LEU A 311 50.88 22.71 -30.27
N ASP A 312 51.98 21.97 -30.31
CA ASP A 312 52.07 20.62 -29.72
C ASP A 312 52.02 20.66 -28.18
N GLY A 313 52.63 21.70 -27.57
CA GLY A 313 52.47 22.05 -26.16
C GLY A 313 51.01 22.38 -25.77
N GLN A 314 50.29 23.09 -26.64
CA GLN A 314 48.87 23.37 -26.42
C GLN A 314 47.99 22.12 -26.60
N LEU A 315 48.29 21.24 -27.55
CA LEU A 315 47.58 19.96 -27.67
C LEU A 315 47.81 19.06 -26.45
N THR A 316 49.04 18.98 -25.93
CA THR A 316 49.34 18.18 -24.73
C THR A 316 48.69 18.72 -23.45
N THR A 317 48.54 20.04 -23.31
CA THR A 317 47.74 20.59 -22.19
C THR A 317 46.25 20.24 -22.31
N THR A 318 45.70 20.13 -23.53
CA THR A 318 44.31 19.66 -23.70
C THR A 318 44.13 18.17 -23.38
N THR A 319 45.14 17.32 -23.61
CA THR A 319 45.09 15.91 -23.17
C THR A 319 45.21 15.79 -21.66
N GLU A 320 45.93 16.69 -20.99
CA GLU A 320 46.00 16.77 -19.54
C GLU A 320 44.65 17.21 -18.92
N VAL A 321 43.98 18.19 -19.53
CA VAL A 321 42.61 18.58 -19.15
C VAL A 321 41.64 17.42 -19.33
N ARG A 322 41.76 16.66 -20.43
CA ARG A 322 40.97 15.45 -20.68
C ARG A 322 41.19 14.40 -19.60
N ALA A 323 42.44 14.13 -19.23
CA ALA A 323 42.77 13.19 -18.15
C ALA A 323 42.19 13.62 -16.79
N ARG A 324 42.21 14.92 -16.47
CA ARG A 324 41.58 15.45 -15.24
C ARG A 324 40.06 15.33 -15.25
N VAL A 325 39.42 15.57 -16.39
CA VAL A 325 37.96 15.39 -16.56
C VAL A 325 37.58 13.91 -16.44
N SER A 326 38.33 13.00 -17.06
CA SER A 326 38.14 11.55 -16.93
C SER A 326 38.30 11.08 -15.47
N PHE A 327 39.29 11.60 -14.75
CA PHE A 327 39.50 11.29 -13.33
C PHE A 327 38.34 11.76 -12.44
N LEU A 328 37.81 12.97 -12.69
CA LEU A 328 36.65 13.50 -11.98
C LEU A 328 35.38 12.68 -12.28
N ALA A 329 35.16 12.29 -13.54
CA ALA A 329 34.04 11.42 -13.92
C ALA A 329 34.11 10.05 -13.21
N MET A 330 35.31 9.48 -13.07
CA MET A 330 35.53 8.19 -12.40
C MET A 330 35.35 8.28 -10.87
N ARG A 331 35.60 9.46 -10.27
CA ARG A 331 35.29 9.72 -8.86
C ARG A 331 33.79 9.88 -8.62
N LEU A 332 33.07 10.51 -9.54
CA LEU A 332 31.62 10.68 -9.44
C LEU A 332 30.88 9.35 -9.58
N THR A 333 31.33 8.45 -10.46
CA THR A 333 30.76 7.09 -10.57
C THR A 333 31.05 6.23 -9.32
N ARG A 334 32.23 6.34 -8.70
CA ARG A 334 32.51 5.66 -7.41
C ARG A 334 31.67 6.15 -6.23
N CYS A 335 31.18 7.39 -6.27
CA CYS A 335 30.24 7.88 -5.27
C CYS A 335 28.82 7.34 -5.48
N SER A 336 28.46 6.97 -6.72
CA SER A 336 27.16 6.37 -7.06
C SER A 336 27.06 4.88 -6.68
N ASP A 337 28.18 4.15 -6.69
CA ASP A 337 28.22 2.71 -6.40
C ASP A 337 28.39 2.35 -4.91
N ARG A 338 28.29 3.32 -3.99
CA ARG A 338 28.06 2.95 -2.59
C ARG A 338 26.58 2.67 -2.42
N PRO A 339 26.14 1.40 -2.26
CA PRO A 339 24.79 1.14 -1.82
C PRO A 339 24.64 1.78 -0.45
N VAL A 340 23.97 2.92 -0.40
CA VAL A 340 23.56 3.52 0.86
C VAL A 340 22.57 2.52 1.42
N ASN A 341 23.04 1.74 2.39
CA ASN A 341 22.27 0.73 3.12
C ASN A 341 21.29 1.46 4.06
N LEU A 342 20.40 2.28 3.48
CA LEU A 342 19.37 3.07 4.15
C LEU A 342 18.36 2.16 4.87
N SER A 343 18.27 0.88 4.48
CA SER A 343 17.40 -0.11 5.11
C SER A 343 17.83 -0.52 6.53
N ARG A 344 19.12 -0.40 6.88
CA ARG A 344 19.60 -0.66 8.27
C ARG A 344 19.57 0.57 9.16
N HIS A 345 19.73 1.78 8.61
CA HIS A 345 19.74 2.98 9.45
C HIS A 345 18.33 3.43 9.86
N TRP A 346 17.33 3.24 9.01
CA TRP A 346 15.93 3.57 9.33
C TRP A 346 15.26 2.58 10.30
N ARG A 347 15.70 1.31 10.39
CA ARG A 347 15.17 0.35 11.38
C ARG A 347 15.68 0.58 12.81
N SER A 348 16.76 1.34 13.01
CA SER A 348 17.32 1.60 14.35
C SER A 348 16.85 2.90 15.00
N ARG A 349 16.14 3.78 14.27
CA ARG A 349 15.69 5.10 14.77
C ARG A 349 14.18 5.28 14.89
N ILE A 350 13.40 4.22 14.69
CA ILE A 350 11.98 4.18 15.04
C ILE A 350 11.80 3.13 16.13
N SER A 351 12.28 3.46 17.33
CA SER A 351 11.74 2.94 18.59
C SER A 351 10.94 4.07 19.25
N PRO A 352 9.80 3.77 19.89
CA PRO A 352 8.86 4.81 20.31
C PRO A 352 9.38 5.54 21.55
N CYS A 353 9.81 6.79 21.37
CA CYS A 353 9.86 7.77 22.44
C CYS A 353 8.48 8.43 22.56
N HIS A 354 7.56 7.80 23.32
CA HIS A 354 6.35 8.33 23.98
C HIS A 354 5.50 7.09 24.34
N ALA A 355 5.00 6.83 25.55
CA ALA A 355 5.02 7.57 26.79
C ALA A 355 4.91 6.56 27.95
N ARG A 356 5.92 6.52 28.82
CA ARG A 356 5.85 5.91 30.14
C ARG A 356 5.74 7.06 31.14
N ARG A 357 4.51 7.54 31.39
CA ARG A 357 4.20 8.50 32.45
C ARG A 357 2.72 8.44 32.84
N THR A 358 2.36 7.42 33.59
CA THR A 358 1.26 7.51 34.55
C THR A 358 1.80 7.07 35.90
N GLN A 359 1.80 8.03 36.82
CA GLN A 359 2.25 7.88 38.19
C GLN A 359 1.29 6.97 38.95
N ASN A 360 1.89 6.23 39.87
CA ASN A 360 1.26 5.63 41.04
C ASN A 360 0.27 6.61 41.68
N ILE A 361 -1.01 6.27 41.66
CA ILE A 361 -1.99 6.73 42.64
C ILE A 361 -2.54 5.47 43.30
N SER A 362 -2.03 5.19 44.49
CA SER A 362 -2.60 4.23 45.43
C SER A 362 -3.91 4.79 45.99
N PRO A 363 -5.00 4.02 46.07
CA PRO A 363 -6.08 4.32 47.00
C PRO A 363 -5.94 3.40 48.22
N SER A 364 -5.35 3.94 49.29
CA SER A 364 -5.62 3.47 50.64
C SER A 364 -7.03 3.93 51.04
N ARG A 365 -8.00 3.00 51.06
CA ARG A 365 -9.24 3.17 51.84
C ARG A 365 -9.55 1.88 52.57
N SER A 366 -9.10 1.86 53.82
CA SER A 366 -9.68 1.08 54.90
C SER A 366 -11.15 1.45 55.09
N TRP A 367 -12.04 0.47 55.10
CA TRP A 367 -13.36 0.58 55.72
C TRP A 367 -13.31 -0.11 57.09
N PRO A 368 -13.97 0.44 58.12
CA PRO A 368 -14.04 -0.15 59.45
C PRO A 368 -15.12 -1.26 59.51
N PRO A 369 -15.05 -2.14 60.52
CA PRO A 369 -16.06 -3.18 60.72
C PRO A 369 -17.27 -2.63 61.48
N THR A 370 -18.46 -3.04 61.05
CA THR A 370 -19.67 -3.16 61.87
C THR A 370 -20.45 -4.37 61.40
#